data_AF-A0A416D7Z3-F1
#
_entry.id   AF-A0A416D7Z3-F1
#
_cell.length_a   1.000
_cell.length_b   1.000
_cell.length_c   1.000
_cell.angle_alpha   90.00
_cell.angle_beta   90.00
_cell.angle_gamma   90.00
#
_symmetry.space_group_name_H-M   'P 1'
#
loop_
_entity.id
_entity.type
_entity.pdbx_description
1 polymer ?
#
loop_
_entity_poly.entity_id
_entity_poly.type
_entity_poly.pdbx_seq_one_letter_code
_entity_poly.pdbx_strand_id
1 'polypeptide(L)'
;MTKNEDRKKELPIFQERLNAVKGDLTIDRFARKVGVARATMGGYLAGTRLPKADHLKQIAEKCGVSADYLIGLSDAQSTDNRDISMALGLSDEAIEVLRKSKENPFRHFAYDKIIVDDKILPGITNYLFAFLEYLRLKSIFRVVPCKGVGDGLADRMMVKIMTHLPEWKSNVINEMKKPLMERLLLEYVANVVDEQKCNSIVNEYEYYHEEWPEPKIEFEDEEYEIAVEDDVEDDFDYDEWLAGCKEAEKEMAIEEQKEQNRYDVIQKVLEYRQKEN
;
A
#
# COMPACT_ATOMS: atom_id res chain seq x y z
N MET A 1 7.30 45.71 -45.48
CA MET A 1 7.73 44.31 -45.26
C MET A 1 8.01 44.18 -43.77
N THR A 2 7.40 43.31 -42.97
CA THR A 2 6.84 41.97 -43.20
C THR A 2 5.58 41.76 -42.33
N LYS A 3 4.43 41.51 -42.96
CA LYS A 3 3.26 40.90 -42.32
C LYS A 3 3.55 39.40 -42.17
N ASN A 4 3.66 38.90 -40.95
CA ASN A 4 3.70 37.45 -40.70
C ASN A 4 3.14 37.10 -39.31
N GLU A 5 2.20 37.89 -38.82
CA GLU A 5 1.39 37.57 -37.65
C GLU A 5 0.02 37.09 -38.16
N ASP A 6 -0.48 35.99 -37.59
CA ASP A 6 -1.74 35.29 -37.88
C ASP A 6 -1.78 34.28 -39.04
N ARG A 7 -0.80 33.37 -39.10
CA ARG A 7 -1.12 32.04 -39.65
C ARG A 7 -1.90 31.26 -38.58
N LYS A 8 -3.23 31.20 -38.76
CA LYS A 8 -4.14 30.38 -37.96
C LYS A 8 -3.56 28.96 -37.83
N LYS A 9 -3.16 28.58 -36.62
CA LYS A 9 -2.58 27.27 -36.34
C LYS A 9 -3.60 26.17 -36.66
N GLU A 10 -3.23 25.25 -37.53
CA GLU A 10 -4.04 24.07 -37.82
C GLU A 10 -3.97 23.14 -36.59
N LEU A 11 -5.12 22.93 -35.93
CA LEU A 11 -5.29 22.08 -34.75
C LEU A 11 -4.29 22.36 -33.60
N PRO A 12 -4.47 23.44 -32.81
CA PRO A 12 -3.54 23.85 -31.75
C PRO A 12 -3.23 22.77 -30.70
N ILE A 13 -4.22 21.93 -30.37
CA ILE A 13 -4.08 20.84 -29.40
C ILE A 13 -3.01 19.81 -29.83
N PHE A 14 -2.89 19.56 -31.14
CA PHE A 14 -1.85 18.67 -31.66
C PHE A 14 -0.46 19.27 -31.48
N GLN A 15 -0.30 20.57 -31.75
CA GLN A 15 0.96 21.26 -31.52
C GLN A 15 1.35 21.17 -30.04
N GLU A 16 0.43 21.48 -29.13
CA GLU A 16 0.67 21.48 -27.70
C GLU A 16 1.10 20.08 -27.21
N ARG A 17 0.32 19.05 -27.53
CA ARG A 17 0.59 17.68 -27.12
C ARG A 17 1.85 17.11 -27.75
N LEU A 18 2.15 17.45 -29.01
CA LEU A 18 3.41 17.05 -29.64
C LEU A 18 4.62 17.72 -28.97
N ASN A 19 4.50 18.98 -28.55
CA ASN A 19 5.55 19.66 -27.79
C ASN A 19 5.73 19.03 -26.40
N ALA A 20 4.64 18.65 -25.73
CA ALA A 20 4.70 17.91 -24.47
C ALA A 20 5.41 16.56 -24.65
N VAL A 21 5.04 15.80 -25.68
CA VAL A 21 5.65 14.49 -26.03
C VAL A 21 7.14 14.62 -26.40
N LYS A 22 7.55 15.74 -27.02
CA LYS A 22 8.96 16.03 -27.30
C LYS A 22 9.76 16.20 -26.01
N GLY A 23 9.16 16.79 -24.97
CA GLY A 23 9.85 17.19 -23.74
C GLY A 23 11.07 18.05 -24.04
N ASP A 24 12.22 17.74 -23.44
CA ASP A 24 13.47 18.50 -23.60
C ASP A 24 14.31 18.11 -24.83
N LEU A 25 13.83 17.17 -25.66
CA LEU A 25 14.59 16.74 -26.83
C LEU A 25 14.72 17.89 -27.84
N THR A 26 15.90 18.00 -28.46
CA THR A 26 16.09 18.90 -29.60
C THR A 26 15.22 18.44 -30.78
N ILE A 27 14.81 19.37 -31.64
CA ILE A 27 14.01 19.06 -32.85
C ILE A 27 14.71 17.96 -33.68
N ASP A 28 16.04 18.01 -33.78
CA ASP A 28 16.84 17.04 -34.52
C ASP A 28 16.75 15.63 -33.93
N ARG A 29 16.96 15.50 -32.62
CA ARG A 29 16.91 14.22 -31.91
C ARG A 29 15.50 13.63 -31.94
N PHE A 30 14.48 14.48 -31.78
CA PHE A 30 13.09 14.06 -31.84
C PHE A 30 12.68 13.63 -33.25
N ALA A 31 13.08 14.37 -34.29
CA ALA A 31 12.85 14.00 -35.68
C ALA A 31 13.49 12.65 -36.03
N ARG A 32 14.72 12.40 -35.59
CA ARG A 32 15.41 11.10 -35.75
C ARG A 32 14.70 9.97 -35.01
N LYS A 33 14.24 10.21 -33.78
CA LYS A 33 13.47 9.22 -32.98
C LYS A 33 12.21 8.78 -33.71
N VAL A 34 11.48 9.73 -34.28
CA VAL A 34 10.22 9.47 -34.99
C VAL A 34 10.46 8.90 -36.40
N GLY A 35 11.56 9.27 -37.06
CA GLY A 35 11.89 8.84 -38.42
C GLY A 35 11.43 9.81 -39.51
N VAL A 36 11.32 11.11 -39.19
CA VAL A 36 10.93 12.17 -40.14
C VAL A 36 12.05 13.19 -40.34
N ALA A 37 12.01 13.94 -41.44
CA ALA A 37 12.97 15.01 -41.68
C ALA A 37 12.85 16.14 -40.64
N ARG A 38 13.99 16.74 -40.26
CA ARG A 38 14.06 17.84 -39.28
C ARG A 38 13.11 19.01 -39.63
N ALA A 39 13.08 19.42 -40.89
CA ALA A 39 12.22 20.50 -41.36
C ALA A 39 10.73 20.15 -41.20
N THR A 40 10.36 18.89 -41.46
CA THR A 40 9.00 18.38 -41.28
C THR A 40 8.59 18.40 -39.81
N MET A 41 9.44 17.91 -38.92
CA MET A 41 9.19 17.94 -37.47
C MET A 41 9.11 19.38 -36.93
N GLY A 42 9.98 20.27 -37.42
CA GLY A 42 9.92 21.70 -37.08
C GLY A 42 8.59 22.33 -37.48
N GLY A 43 8.05 21.96 -38.64
CA GLY A 43 6.72 22.41 -39.08
C GLY A 43 5.58 21.94 -38.17
N TYR A 44 5.64 20.69 -37.71
CA TYR A 44 4.68 20.10 -36.78
C TYR A 44 4.72 20.79 -35.41
N LEU A 45 5.90 20.94 -34.82
CA LEU A 45 6.09 21.58 -33.51
C LEU A 45 5.76 23.08 -33.54
N ALA A 46 5.89 23.74 -34.69
CA ALA A 46 5.47 25.12 -34.91
C ALA A 46 3.96 25.27 -35.17
N GLY A 47 3.22 24.17 -35.39
CA GLY A 47 1.79 24.21 -35.73
C GLY A 47 1.50 24.78 -37.11
N THR A 48 2.50 24.78 -38.01
CA THR A 48 2.38 25.30 -39.38
C THR A 48 1.94 24.24 -40.39
N ARG A 49 2.00 22.97 -40.00
CA ARG A 49 1.61 21.82 -40.80
C ARG A 49 1.14 20.69 -39.90
N LEU A 50 0.14 19.93 -40.33
CA LEU A 50 -0.26 18.68 -39.68
C LEU A 50 0.41 17.44 -40.30
N PRO A 51 0.67 16.40 -39.51
CA PRO A 51 1.14 15.13 -40.04
C PRO A 51 0.06 14.46 -40.89
N LYS A 52 0.51 13.73 -41.91
CA LYS A 52 -0.34 12.75 -42.59
C LYS A 52 -0.51 11.52 -41.69
N ALA A 53 -1.47 10.65 -42.02
CA ALA A 53 -1.80 9.48 -41.21
C ALA A 53 -0.60 8.56 -40.92
N ASP A 54 0.30 8.40 -41.89
CA ASP A 54 1.56 7.65 -41.76
C ASP A 54 2.50 8.26 -40.72
N HIS A 55 2.75 9.56 -40.78
CA HIS A 55 3.58 10.27 -39.81
C HIS A 55 2.91 10.35 -38.44
N LEU A 56 1.59 10.52 -38.37
CA LEU A 56 0.84 10.52 -37.11
C LEU A 56 0.96 9.17 -36.40
N LYS A 57 0.80 8.07 -37.16
CA LYS A 57 1.03 6.71 -36.67
C LYS A 57 2.47 6.52 -36.18
N GLN A 58 3.47 6.96 -36.94
CA GLN A 58 4.87 6.86 -36.52
C GLN A 58 5.16 7.63 -35.23
N ILE A 59 4.63 8.84 -35.09
CA ILE A 59 4.78 9.63 -33.86
C ILE A 59 4.16 8.87 -32.68
N ALA A 60 2.93 8.38 -32.85
CA ALA A 60 2.23 7.59 -31.84
C ALA A 60 3.05 6.37 -31.38
N GLU A 61 3.48 5.52 -32.32
CA GLU A 61 4.24 4.30 -32.02
C GLU A 61 5.62 4.59 -31.40
N LYS A 62 6.38 5.55 -31.96
CA LYS A 62 7.75 5.84 -31.49
C LYS A 62 7.78 6.60 -30.17
N CYS A 63 6.70 7.30 -29.83
CA CYS A 63 6.59 8.02 -28.57
C CYS A 63 5.77 7.28 -27.51
N GLY A 64 5.20 6.12 -27.84
CA GLY A 64 4.36 5.36 -26.90
C GLY A 64 3.08 6.12 -26.53
N VAL A 65 2.53 6.89 -27.47
CA VAL A 65 1.32 7.69 -27.26
C VAL A 65 0.20 7.31 -28.22
N SER A 66 -1.06 7.56 -27.85
CA SER A 66 -2.20 7.32 -28.72
C SER A 66 -2.36 8.43 -29.76
N ALA A 67 -2.82 8.08 -30.97
CA ALA A 67 -3.14 9.07 -31.99
C ALA A 67 -4.28 9.99 -31.55
N ASP A 68 -5.27 9.43 -30.84
CA ASP A 68 -6.38 10.14 -30.21
C ASP A 68 -5.92 11.21 -29.24
N TYR A 69 -4.92 10.91 -28.41
CA TYR A 69 -4.26 11.90 -27.58
C TYR A 69 -3.64 12.99 -28.44
N LEU A 70 -2.82 12.66 -29.42
CA LEU A 70 -2.17 13.68 -30.25
C LEU A 70 -3.17 14.62 -30.93
N ILE A 71 -4.34 14.15 -31.35
CA ILE A 71 -5.32 14.97 -32.08
C ILE A 71 -6.45 15.55 -31.21
N GLY A 72 -6.48 15.27 -29.90
CA GLY A 72 -7.45 15.86 -28.98
C GLY A 72 -8.76 15.09 -28.80
N LEU A 73 -8.81 13.81 -29.17
CA LEU A 73 -9.99 12.95 -28.97
C LEU A 73 -10.01 12.27 -27.59
N SER A 74 -8.86 12.17 -26.91
CA SER A 74 -8.74 11.56 -25.58
C SER A 74 -7.62 12.25 -24.78
N ASP A 75 -7.72 12.30 -23.46
CA ASP A 75 -6.64 12.78 -22.59
C ASP A 75 -5.65 11.66 -22.19
N ALA A 76 -5.94 10.41 -22.56
CA ALA A 76 -5.11 9.24 -22.29
C ALA A 76 -3.88 9.20 -23.20
N GLN A 77 -2.70 9.44 -22.64
CA GLN A 77 -1.46 9.49 -23.43
C GLN A 77 -1.10 8.10 -23.95
N SER A 78 -1.18 7.04 -23.16
CA SER A 78 -0.89 5.65 -23.55
C SER A 78 -2.07 4.91 -24.20
N THR A 79 -1.77 4.02 -25.15
CA THR A 79 -2.75 3.10 -25.74
C THR A 79 -3.26 2.06 -24.75
N ASP A 80 -2.42 1.64 -23.80
CA ASP A 80 -2.77 0.58 -22.83
C ASP A 80 -3.69 1.09 -21.72
N ASN A 81 -3.77 2.42 -21.57
CA ASN A 81 -4.61 3.10 -20.60
C ASN A 81 -5.84 3.74 -21.24
N ARG A 82 -5.91 3.76 -22.58
CA ARG A 82 -6.93 4.50 -23.33
C ARG A 82 -8.34 4.13 -22.90
N ASP A 83 -8.65 2.84 -22.82
CA ASP A 83 -10.01 2.38 -22.49
C ASP A 83 -10.39 2.77 -21.06
N ILE A 84 -9.47 2.61 -20.10
CA ILE A 84 -9.69 2.93 -18.68
C ILE A 84 -9.80 4.44 -18.48
N SER A 85 -8.91 5.20 -19.09
CA SER A 85 -8.90 6.66 -19.03
C SER A 85 -10.15 7.25 -19.71
N MET A 86 -10.58 6.70 -20.85
CA MET A 86 -11.80 7.14 -21.54
C MET A 86 -13.07 6.78 -20.74
N ALA A 87 -13.10 5.63 -20.07
CA ALA A 87 -14.24 5.21 -19.26
C ALA A 87 -14.35 5.96 -17.92
N LEU A 88 -13.23 6.29 -17.28
CA LEU A 88 -13.19 6.79 -15.89
C LEU A 88 -12.63 8.22 -15.74
N GLY A 89 -12.08 8.82 -16.80
CA GLY A 89 -11.47 10.15 -16.76
C GLY A 89 -10.16 10.23 -15.97
N LEU A 90 -9.50 9.10 -15.72
CA LEU A 90 -8.25 9.04 -14.95
C LEU A 90 -7.04 9.35 -15.83
N SER A 91 -6.04 10.03 -15.27
CA SER A 91 -4.75 10.24 -15.92
C SER A 91 -3.93 8.94 -15.98
N ASP A 92 -2.95 8.88 -16.87
CA ASP A 92 -2.09 7.71 -17.00
C ASP A 92 -1.29 7.42 -15.74
N GLU A 93 -0.84 8.45 -15.03
CA GLU A 93 -0.15 8.32 -13.75
C GLU A 93 -1.07 7.69 -12.70
N ALA A 94 -2.32 8.14 -12.62
CA ALA A 94 -3.30 7.58 -11.69
C ALA A 94 -3.60 6.10 -12.00
N ILE A 95 -3.78 5.76 -13.28
CA ILE A 95 -4.01 4.38 -13.72
C ILE A 95 -2.82 3.48 -13.36
N GLU A 96 -1.60 3.97 -13.55
CA GLU A 96 -0.40 3.21 -13.24
C GLU A 96 -0.21 3.00 -11.72
N VAL A 97 -0.52 4.02 -10.91
CA VAL A 97 -0.56 3.89 -9.44
C VAL A 97 -1.58 2.83 -9.02
N LEU A 98 -2.78 2.83 -9.61
CA LEU A 98 -3.82 1.84 -9.33
C LEU A 98 -3.39 0.43 -9.74
N ARG A 99 -2.72 0.26 -10.90
CA ARG A 99 -2.17 -1.04 -11.32
C ARG A 99 -1.13 -1.57 -10.35
N LYS A 100 -0.15 -0.75 -9.97
CA LYS A 100 0.87 -1.12 -8.98
C LYS A 100 0.27 -1.45 -7.62
N SER A 101 -0.80 -0.75 -7.24
CA SER A 101 -1.49 -1.02 -5.97
C SER A 101 -2.04 -2.44 -5.87
N LYS A 102 -2.32 -3.11 -7.00
CA LYS A 102 -2.79 -4.50 -7.02
C LYS A 102 -1.82 -5.48 -6.33
N GLU A 103 -0.52 -5.19 -6.39
CA GLU A 103 0.53 -6.00 -5.76
C GLU A 103 0.55 -5.83 -4.23
N ASN A 104 -0.04 -4.75 -3.72
CA ASN A 104 -0.20 -4.48 -2.31
C ASN A 104 -1.70 -4.55 -1.93
N PRO A 105 -2.20 -5.71 -1.46
CA PRO A 105 -3.61 -5.91 -1.15
C PRO A 105 -4.19 -4.88 -0.18
N PHE A 106 -3.36 -4.33 0.71
CA PHE A 106 -3.77 -3.31 1.66
C PHE A 106 -4.04 -1.97 0.99
N ARG A 107 -3.10 -1.47 0.18
CA ARG A 107 -3.29 -0.24 -0.58
C ARG A 107 -4.48 -0.35 -1.52
N HIS A 108 -4.58 -1.48 -2.23
CA HIS A 108 -5.72 -1.74 -3.12
C HIS A 108 -7.06 -1.69 -2.36
N PHE A 109 -7.16 -2.39 -1.22
CA PHE A 109 -8.36 -2.38 -0.39
C PHE A 109 -8.70 -0.98 0.13
N ALA A 110 -7.71 -0.22 0.60
CA ALA A 110 -7.92 1.14 1.09
C ALA A 110 -8.47 2.07 0.01
N TYR A 111 -7.88 2.07 -1.19
CA TYR A 111 -8.38 2.91 -2.29
C TYR A 111 -9.79 2.51 -2.70
N ASP A 112 -10.07 1.23 -2.85
CA ASP A 112 -11.41 0.72 -3.18
C ASP A 112 -12.45 1.22 -2.17
N LYS A 113 -12.16 1.08 -0.87
CA LYS A 113 -13.07 1.52 0.20
C LYS A 113 -13.23 3.03 0.29
N ILE A 114 -12.16 3.80 0.07
CA ILE A 114 -12.27 5.26 0.05
C ILE A 114 -13.07 5.72 -1.17
N ILE A 115 -12.86 5.11 -2.34
CA ILE A 115 -13.53 5.50 -3.59
C ILE A 115 -15.04 5.28 -3.51
N VAL A 116 -15.48 4.20 -2.85
CA VAL A 116 -16.90 3.86 -2.69
C VAL A 116 -17.57 4.65 -1.56
N ASP A 117 -16.80 5.23 -0.64
CA ASP A 117 -17.36 5.88 0.55
C ASP A 117 -18.06 7.21 0.23
N ASP A 118 -19.31 7.33 0.67
CA ASP A 118 -20.21 8.45 0.38
C ASP A 118 -20.00 9.66 1.31
N LYS A 119 -19.17 9.54 2.36
CA LYS A 119 -18.90 10.61 3.33
C LYS A 119 -17.45 11.11 3.24
N ILE A 120 -16.48 10.19 3.26
CA ILE A 120 -15.05 10.44 3.31
C ILE A 120 -14.56 11.02 2.00
N LEU A 121 -14.85 10.41 0.84
CA LEU A 121 -14.36 10.91 -0.44
C LEU A 121 -14.91 12.32 -0.75
N PRO A 122 -16.22 12.60 -0.59
CA PRO A 122 -16.73 13.97 -0.71
C PRO A 122 -16.12 14.92 0.32
N GLY A 123 -15.89 14.46 1.56
CA GLY A 123 -15.24 15.24 2.61
C GLY A 123 -13.83 15.69 2.21
N ILE A 124 -12.99 14.74 1.80
CA ILE A 124 -11.62 14.99 1.30
C ILE A 124 -11.65 15.94 0.11
N THR A 125 -12.54 15.69 -0.86
CA THR A 125 -12.68 16.54 -2.06
C THR A 125 -12.99 17.97 -1.67
N ASN A 126 -14.00 18.19 -0.81
CA ASN A 126 -14.39 19.53 -0.38
C ASN A 126 -13.28 20.24 0.41
N TYR A 127 -12.50 19.51 1.21
CA TYR A 127 -11.37 20.07 1.93
C TYR A 127 -10.24 20.49 0.99
N LEU A 128 -9.81 19.60 0.08
CA LEU A 128 -8.74 19.88 -0.88
C LEU A 128 -9.06 21.07 -1.78
N PHE A 129 -10.34 21.26 -2.15
CA PHE A 129 -10.78 22.37 -2.98
C PHE A 129 -11.30 23.58 -2.20
N ALA A 130 -11.21 23.61 -0.87
CA ALA A 130 -11.70 24.73 -0.06
C ALA A 130 -11.01 26.06 -0.38
N PHE A 131 -9.76 26.03 -0.88
CA PHE A 131 -9.03 27.22 -1.32
C PHE A 131 -9.70 27.94 -2.51
N LEU A 132 -10.55 27.26 -3.29
CA LEU A 132 -11.26 27.88 -4.39
C LEU A 132 -12.17 29.01 -3.92
N GLU A 133 -12.65 28.98 -2.67
CA GLU A 133 -13.42 30.10 -2.15
C GLU A 133 -12.60 31.39 -2.07
N TYR A 134 -11.35 31.27 -1.63
CA TYR A 134 -10.45 32.41 -1.58
C TYR A 134 -10.19 32.98 -2.98
N LEU A 135 -9.99 32.10 -3.98
CA LEU A 135 -9.85 32.52 -5.37
C LEU A 135 -11.14 33.15 -5.92
N ARG A 136 -12.30 32.58 -5.59
CA ARG A 136 -13.62 33.09 -5.97
C ARG A 136 -13.81 34.53 -5.48
N LEU A 137 -13.53 34.79 -4.21
CA LEU A 137 -13.63 36.13 -3.59
C LEU A 137 -12.72 37.17 -4.25
N LYS A 138 -11.63 36.75 -4.88
CA LYS A 138 -10.69 37.61 -5.62
C LYS A 138 -10.95 37.69 -7.13
N SER A 139 -11.94 36.96 -7.61
CA SER A 139 -12.27 36.86 -9.03
C SER A 139 -13.54 37.65 -9.39
N ILE A 140 -13.89 37.63 -10.68
CA ILE A 140 -15.18 38.13 -11.17
C ILE A 140 -16.39 37.43 -10.52
N PHE A 141 -16.21 36.24 -9.93
CA PHE A 141 -17.27 35.45 -9.32
C PHE A 141 -17.59 35.86 -7.87
N ARG A 142 -16.93 36.88 -7.31
CA ARG A 142 -17.18 37.38 -5.94
C ARG A 142 -18.65 37.76 -5.71
N VAL A 143 -19.30 38.31 -6.73
CA VAL A 143 -20.69 38.80 -6.67
C VAL A 143 -21.74 37.68 -6.60
N VAL A 144 -21.35 36.43 -6.88
CA VAL A 144 -22.25 35.29 -6.84
C VAL A 144 -22.52 34.91 -5.37
N PRO A 145 -23.79 34.87 -4.92
CA PRO A 145 -24.11 34.46 -3.57
C PRO A 145 -23.91 32.95 -3.40
N CYS A 146 -23.02 32.57 -2.49
CA CYS A 146 -22.70 31.17 -2.19
C CYS A 146 -23.15 30.81 -0.76
N LYS A 147 -23.56 29.56 -0.55
CA LYS A 147 -23.91 29.06 0.78
C LYS A 147 -22.62 28.77 1.56
N GLY A 148 -22.42 29.46 2.68
CA GLY A 148 -21.54 28.98 3.75
C GLY A 148 -20.06 29.33 3.63
N VAL A 149 -19.73 30.48 3.05
CA VAL A 149 -18.32 30.88 2.88
C VAL A 149 -18.01 32.13 3.68
N GLY A 150 -17.71 31.89 4.94
CA GLY A 150 -16.96 32.79 5.80
C GLY A 150 -15.57 32.21 6.07
N ASP A 151 -14.80 32.94 6.85
CA ASP A 151 -13.50 32.48 7.33
C ASP A 151 -13.62 31.12 8.02
N GLY A 152 -12.71 30.19 7.70
CA GLY A 152 -12.68 28.83 8.25
C GLY A 152 -13.46 27.77 7.48
N LEU A 153 -13.81 27.96 6.19
CA LEU A 153 -14.44 26.89 5.38
C LEU A 153 -13.61 25.59 5.39
N ALA A 154 -12.29 25.71 5.16
CA ALA A 154 -11.38 24.56 5.18
C ALA A 154 -11.41 23.86 6.54
N ASP A 155 -11.35 24.61 7.64
CA ASP A 155 -11.41 24.07 9.00
C ASP A 155 -12.72 23.32 9.24
N ARG A 156 -13.85 23.86 8.79
CA ARG A 156 -15.16 23.18 8.90
C ARG A 156 -15.19 21.88 8.09
N MET A 157 -14.63 21.87 6.88
CA MET A 157 -14.55 20.64 6.08
C MET A 157 -13.61 19.63 6.73
N MET A 158 -12.51 20.07 7.33
CA MET A 158 -11.61 19.21 8.10
C MET A 158 -12.31 18.59 9.31
N VAL A 159 -13.07 19.39 10.08
CA VAL A 159 -13.87 18.88 11.20
C VAL A 159 -14.85 17.81 10.73
N LYS A 160 -15.52 17.99 9.59
CA LYS A 160 -16.41 16.97 9.02
C LYS A 160 -15.68 15.66 8.68
N ILE A 161 -14.50 15.75 8.08
CA ILE A 161 -13.67 14.56 7.83
C ILE A 161 -13.33 13.88 9.16
N MET A 162 -12.84 14.65 10.14
CA MET A 162 -12.47 14.14 11.46
C MET A 162 -13.64 13.46 12.19
N THR A 163 -14.86 13.96 12.03
CA THR A 163 -16.05 13.34 12.63
C THR A 163 -16.43 12.01 11.98
N HIS A 164 -16.17 11.84 10.68
CA HIS A 164 -16.54 10.62 9.95
C HIS A 164 -15.45 9.55 9.94
N LEU A 165 -14.18 9.93 10.15
CA LEU A 165 -13.05 8.98 10.16
C LEU A 165 -13.20 7.83 11.17
N PRO A 166 -13.68 8.03 12.41
CA PRO A 166 -13.89 6.92 13.36
C PRO A 166 -14.97 5.92 12.91
N GLU A 167 -16.08 6.42 12.37
CA GLU A 167 -17.15 5.58 11.81
C GLU A 167 -16.60 4.77 10.63
N TRP A 168 -15.91 5.45 9.71
CA TRP A 168 -15.27 4.82 8.56
C TRP A 168 -14.28 3.74 8.97
N LYS A 169 -13.39 4.02 9.93
CA LYS A 169 -12.42 3.05 10.46
C LYS A 169 -13.14 1.79 10.96
N SER A 170 -14.21 1.96 11.72
CA SER A 170 -14.97 0.85 12.30
C SER A 170 -15.59 -0.03 11.22
N ASN A 171 -16.18 0.60 10.20
CA ASN A 171 -16.76 -0.10 9.05
C ASN A 171 -15.71 -0.87 8.26
N VAL A 172 -14.57 -0.25 7.98
CA VAL A 172 -13.46 -0.88 7.25
C VAL A 172 -12.90 -2.09 8.00
N ILE A 173 -12.76 -2.01 9.32
CA ILE A 173 -12.32 -3.14 10.16
C ILE A 173 -13.32 -4.29 10.06
N ASN A 174 -14.62 -4.01 10.12
CA ASN A 174 -15.67 -5.03 10.05
C ASN A 174 -15.71 -5.75 8.70
N GLU A 175 -15.38 -5.05 7.61
CA GLU A 175 -15.35 -5.64 6.26
C GLU A 175 -14.01 -6.31 5.91
N MET A 176 -12.98 -6.13 6.76
CA MET A 176 -11.66 -6.65 6.49
C MET A 176 -11.61 -8.17 6.64
N LYS A 177 -11.12 -8.87 5.61
CA LYS A 177 -10.94 -10.33 5.65
C LYS A 177 -9.89 -10.70 6.70
N LYS A 178 -10.19 -11.72 7.53
CA LYS A 178 -9.28 -12.23 8.58
C LYS A 178 -7.84 -12.49 8.08
N PRO A 179 -7.60 -13.14 6.92
CA PRO A 179 -6.23 -13.35 6.42
C PRO A 179 -5.49 -12.04 6.11
N LEU A 180 -6.19 -11.00 5.64
CA LEU A 180 -5.60 -9.69 5.38
C LEU A 180 -5.26 -8.99 6.70
N MET A 181 -6.15 -9.09 7.69
CA MET A 181 -5.96 -8.52 9.02
C MET A 181 -4.75 -9.14 9.74
N GLU A 182 -4.59 -10.46 9.67
CA GLU A 182 -3.43 -11.16 10.24
C GLU A 182 -2.12 -10.74 9.57
N ARG A 183 -2.12 -10.58 8.24
CA ARG A 183 -0.95 -10.10 7.50
C ARG A 183 -0.55 -8.68 7.92
N LEU A 184 -1.53 -7.78 8.05
CA LEU A 184 -1.30 -6.41 8.49
C LEU A 184 -0.78 -6.35 9.93
N LEU A 185 -1.33 -7.19 10.80
CA LEU A 185 -0.86 -7.28 12.17
C LEU A 185 0.60 -7.73 12.21
N LEU A 186 0.97 -8.74 11.42
CA LEU A 186 2.36 -9.18 11.31
C LEU A 186 3.29 -8.06 10.83
N GLU A 187 2.92 -7.37 9.74
CA GLU A 187 3.69 -6.25 9.20
C GLU A 187 3.83 -5.10 10.21
N TYR A 188 2.74 -4.75 10.91
CA TYR A 188 2.78 -3.73 11.95
C TYR A 188 3.69 -4.13 13.12
N VAL A 189 3.49 -5.33 13.65
CA VAL A 189 4.29 -5.84 14.78
C VAL A 189 5.76 -5.92 14.40
N ALA A 190 6.09 -6.41 13.21
CA ALA A 190 7.46 -6.42 12.70
C ALA A 190 8.06 -5.01 12.59
N ASN A 191 7.28 -4.00 12.20
CA ASN A 191 7.80 -2.63 12.14
C ASN A 191 8.09 -2.00 13.52
N VAL A 192 7.38 -2.42 14.56
CA VAL A 192 7.52 -1.84 15.92
C VAL A 192 8.24 -2.76 16.91
N VAL A 193 8.67 -3.95 16.48
CA VAL A 193 9.28 -4.95 17.37
C VAL A 193 10.60 -4.45 17.97
N ASP A 194 10.79 -4.72 19.26
CA ASP A 194 12.07 -4.63 19.96
C ASP A 194 12.85 -5.94 19.73
N GLU A 195 13.75 -5.91 18.75
CA GLU A 195 14.53 -7.08 18.34
C GLU A 195 15.40 -7.63 19.49
N GLN A 196 15.98 -6.75 20.31
CA GLN A 196 16.88 -7.18 21.39
C GLN A 196 16.12 -8.01 22.43
N LYS A 197 14.95 -7.49 22.86
CA LYS A 197 14.10 -8.19 23.84
C LYS A 197 13.48 -9.46 23.27
N CYS A 198 13.13 -9.47 21.98
CA CYS A 198 12.62 -10.68 21.33
C CYS A 198 13.70 -11.76 21.23
N ASN A 199 14.90 -11.39 20.77
CA ASN A 199 16.03 -12.31 20.68
C ASN A 199 16.43 -12.86 22.06
N SER A 200 16.38 -12.06 23.13
CA SER A 200 16.67 -12.57 24.47
C SER A 200 15.68 -13.66 24.90
N ILE A 201 14.38 -13.47 24.62
CA ILE A 201 13.34 -14.45 24.96
C ILE A 201 13.53 -15.73 24.15
N VAL A 202 13.82 -15.59 22.85
CA VAL A 202 14.05 -16.72 21.94
C VAL A 202 15.26 -17.53 22.41
N ASN A 203 16.39 -16.87 22.66
CA ASN A 203 17.62 -17.54 23.10
C ASN A 203 17.47 -18.19 24.48
N GLU A 204 16.73 -17.57 25.39
CA GLU A 204 16.44 -18.14 26.71
C GLU A 204 15.62 -19.44 26.59
N TYR A 205 14.60 -19.45 25.72
CA TYR A 205 13.80 -20.64 25.43
C TYR A 205 14.64 -21.76 24.80
N GLU A 206 15.44 -21.45 23.77
CA GLU A 206 16.34 -22.44 23.14
C GLU A 206 17.33 -23.04 24.15
N TYR A 207 17.85 -22.24 25.08
CA TYR A 207 18.77 -22.70 26.13
C TYR A 207 18.11 -23.69 27.10
N TYR A 208 16.86 -23.45 27.51
CA TYR A 208 16.15 -24.36 28.44
C TYR A 208 15.65 -25.64 27.78
N HIS A 209 15.42 -25.61 26.46
CA HIS A 209 14.96 -26.75 25.68
C HIS A 209 16.06 -27.43 24.86
N GLU A 210 17.32 -27.05 25.07
CA GLU A 210 18.48 -27.81 24.61
C GLU A 210 18.52 -29.14 25.41
N GLU A 211 18.51 -30.28 24.73
CA GLU A 211 18.56 -31.60 25.38
C GLU A 211 19.78 -31.68 26.31
N TRP A 212 19.55 -31.67 27.62
CA TRP A 212 20.61 -31.96 28.58
C TRP A 212 21.11 -33.38 28.31
N PRO A 213 22.42 -33.61 28.15
CA PRO A 213 22.93 -34.96 27.96
C PRO A 213 22.46 -35.81 29.14
N GLU A 214 21.73 -36.89 28.84
CA GLU A 214 21.24 -37.80 29.88
C GLU A 214 22.41 -38.17 30.79
N PRO A 215 22.33 -37.90 32.10
CA PRO A 215 23.37 -38.34 33.00
C PRO A 215 23.44 -39.86 32.88
N LYS A 216 24.59 -40.38 32.46
CA LYS A 216 24.89 -41.80 32.56
C LYS A 216 24.98 -42.13 34.04
N ILE A 217 23.85 -42.47 34.65
CA ILE A 217 23.81 -43.02 35.99
C ILE A 217 24.23 -44.48 35.84
N GLU A 218 25.51 -44.74 36.05
CA GLU A 218 25.98 -46.10 36.33
C GLU A 218 25.54 -46.40 37.76
N PHE A 219 24.47 -47.17 37.91
CA PHE A 219 24.10 -47.75 39.20
C PHE A 219 25.16 -48.79 39.54
N GLU A 220 26.03 -48.49 40.51
CA GLU A 220 26.73 -49.56 41.23
C GLU A 220 25.65 -50.27 42.07
N ASP A 221 25.50 -51.57 41.84
CA ASP A 221 24.58 -52.46 42.57
C ASP A 221 25.01 -52.56 44.04
N GLU A 222 24.84 -51.50 44.83
CA GLU A 222 24.82 -51.59 46.29
C GLU A 222 23.39 -51.91 46.71
N GLU A 223 23.17 -53.19 47.03
CA GLU A 223 21.94 -53.70 47.62
C GLU A 223 21.78 -53.09 49.03
N TYR A 224 21.07 -51.95 49.12
CA TYR A 224 20.67 -51.37 50.40
C TYR A 224 19.53 -52.21 50.99
N GLU A 225 19.84 -53.06 51.99
CA GLU A 225 18.82 -53.66 52.86
C GLU A 225 18.16 -52.55 53.69
N ILE A 226 16.96 -52.13 53.29
CA ILE A 226 16.11 -51.25 54.07
C ILE A 226 15.49 -52.08 55.20
N ALA A 227 15.90 -51.82 56.44
CA ALA A 227 15.21 -52.33 57.61
C ALA A 227 13.84 -51.63 57.71
N VAL A 228 12.77 -52.35 57.39
CA VAL A 228 11.40 -51.88 57.56
C VAL A 228 11.08 -51.95 59.05
N GLU A 229 11.13 -50.82 59.75
CA GLU A 229 10.48 -50.69 61.05
C GLU A 229 8.96 -50.65 60.78
N ASP A 230 8.29 -51.78 61.05
CA ASP A 230 6.84 -51.88 61.14
C ASP A 230 6.36 -50.95 62.27
N ASP A 231 5.87 -49.75 61.94
CA ASP A 231 4.79 -49.04 62.66
C ASP A 231 4.60 -47.61 62.11
N VAL A 232 4.13 -47.49 60.87
CA VAL A 232 3.34 -46.33 60.43
C VAL A 232 2.22 -46.88 59.54
N GLU A 233 0.97 -46.86 60.01
CA GLU A 233 -0.20 -46.93 59.12
C GLU A 233 -0.19 -45.66 58.27
N ASP A 234 0.57 -45.71 57.17
CA ASP A 234 0.64 -44.63 56.20
C ASP A 234 -0.65 -44.73 55.36
N ASP A 235 -1.64 -43.90 55.67
CA ASP A 235 -2.85 -43.64 54.87
C ASP A 235 -2.49 -42.95 53.53
N PHE A 236 -1.38 -43.35 52.89
CA PHE A 236 -0.91 -42.81 51.63
C PHE A 236 -1.70 -43.46 50.49
N ASP A 237 -2.72 -42.76 50.01
CA ASP A 237 -3.49 -43.17 48.84
C ASP A 237 -2.63 -42.99 47.58
N TYR A 238 -1.96 -44.07 47.19
CA TYR A 238 -1.12 -44.13 46.00
C TYR A 238 -1.90 -43.79 44.71
N ASP A 239 -3.19 -44.16 44.64
CA ASP A 239 -4.02 -43.90 43.46
C ASP A 239 -4.39 -42.41 43.38
N GLU A 240 -4.68 -41.76 44.51
CA GLU A 240 -4.87 -40.30 44.60
C GLU A 240 -3.59 -39.54 44.23
N TRP A 241 -2.44 -39.96 44.78
CA TRP A 241 -1.14 -39.37 44.44
C TRP A 241 -0.80 -39.53 42.95
N LEU A 242 -0.97 -40.73 42.39
CA LEU A 242 -0.72 -41.01 40.97
C LEU A 242 -1.67 -40.25 40.05
N ALA A 243 -2.93 -40.07 40.46
CA ALA A 243 -3.89 -39.22 39.75
C ALA A 243 -3.45 -37.75 39.76
N GLY A 244 -2.98 -37.26 40.92
CA GLY A 244 -2.40 -35.91 41.07
C GLY A 244 -1.15 -35.71 40.19
N CYS A 245 -0.25 -36.69 40.11
CA CYS A 245 0.91 -36.64 39.21
C CYS A 245 0.50 -36.54 37.73
N LYS A 246 -0.48 -37.35 37.29
CA LYS A 246 -0.98 -37.31 35.91
C LYS A 246 -1.73 -36.01 35.57
N GLU A 247 -2.37 -35.40 36.55
CA GLU A 247 -2.99 -34.08 36.39
C GLU A 247 -1.93 -32.99 36.26
N ALA A 248 -0.91 -33.00 37.14
CA ALA A 248 0.23 -32.09 37.06
C ALA A 248 1.00 -32.21 35.74
N GLU A 249 1.22 -33.43 35.23
CA GLU A 249 1.84 -33.66 33.90
C GLU A 249 1.04 -33.03 32.76
N LYS A 250 -0.29 -33.12 32.81
CA LYS A 250 -1.16 -32.49 31.80
C LYS A 250 -1.12 -30.97 31.89
N GLU A 251 -1.12 -30.42 33.11
CA GLU A 251 -1.00 -28.98 33.32
C GLU A 251 0.35 -28.45 32.81
N MET A 252 1.45 -29.15 33.12
CA MET A 252 2.78 -28.83 32.60
C MET A 252 2.82 -28.88 31.07
N ALA A 253 2.26 -29.92 30.44
CA ALA A 253 2.21 -30.01 28.98
C ALA A 253 1.39 -28.87 28.33
N ILE A 254 0.32 -28.41 28.99
CA ILE A 254 -0.47 -27.26 28.53
C ILE A 254 0.34 -25.96 28.64
N GLU A 255 1.10 -25.77 29.73
CA GLU A 255 1.97 -24.60 29.90
C GLU A 255 3.12 -24.59 28.89
N GLU A 256 3.78 -25.72 28.69
CA GLU A 256 4.83 -25.89 27.69
C GLU A 256 4.33 -25.58 26.28
N GLN A 257 3.13 -26.07 25.92
CA GLN A 257 2.51 -25.76 24.63
C GLN A 257 2.20 -24.26 24.46
N LYS A 258 1.77 -23.57 25.53
CA LYS A 258 1.56 -22.11 25.48
C LYS A 258 2.87 -21.37 25.28
N GLU A 259 3.94 -21.85 25.90
CA GLU A 259 5.26 -21.24 25.80
C GLU A 259 5.89 -21.46 24.42
N GLN A 260 5.78 -22.67 23.87
CA GLN A 260 6.15 -22.96 22.47
C GLN A 260 5.37 -22.06 21.49
N ASN A 261 4.05 -21.92 21.67
CA ASN A 261 3.25 -21.03 20.81
C ASN A 261 3.72 -19.57 20.90
N ARG A 262 4.10 -19.10 22.10
CA ARG A 262 4.64 -17.76 22.30
C ARG A 262 5.96 -17.60 21.55
N TYR A 263 6.85 -18.57 21.63
CA TYR A 263 8.12 -18.60 20.91
C TYR A 263 7.92 -18.56 19.40
N ASP A 264 7.08 -19.45 18.86
CA ASP A 264 6.80 -19.54 17.41
C ASP A 264 6.31 -18.21 16.84
N VAL A 265 5.48 -17.48 17.59
CA VAL A 265 4.98 -16.16 17.19
C VAL A 265 6.10 -15.12 17.17
N ILE A 266 6.99 -15.11 18.18
CA ILE A 266 8.14 -14.19 18.24
C ILE A 266 9.09 -14.48 17.07
N GLN A 267 9.40 -15.74 16.83
CA GLN A 267 10.28 -16.17 15.75
C GLN A 267 9.74 -15.76 14.38
N LYS A 268 8.44 -15.99 14.15
CA LYS A 268 7.76 -15.56 12.92
C LYS A 268 7.85 -14.05 12.67
N VAL A 269 7.81 -13.22 13.71
CA VAL A 269 7.96 -11.76 13.60
C VAL A 269 9.40 -11.39 13.24
N LEU A 270 10.39 -12.01 13.91
CA LEU A 270 11.81 -11.76 13.65
C LEU A 270 12.22 -12.16 12.22
N GLU A 271 11.80 -13.34 11.77
CA GLU A 271 12.02 -13.81 10.39
C GLU A 271 11.39 -12.89 9.35
N TYR A 272 10.20 -12.35 9.63
CA TYR A 272 9.54 -11.42 8.74
C TYR A 272 10.37 -10.13 8.58
N ARG A 273 10.90 -9.59 9.68
CA ARG A 273 11.71 -8.37 9.68
C ARG A 273 13.06 -8.53 8.96
N GLN A 274 13.68 -9.70 9.07
CA GLN A 274 14.92 -10.00 8.34
C GLN A 274 14.75 -10.04 6.82
N LYS A 275 13.55 -10.32 6.30
CA LYS A 275 13.27 -10.36 4.86
C LYS A 275 13.06 -8.96 4.24
N GLU A 276 12.80 -7.93 5.04
CA GLU A 276 12.59 -6.55 4.56
C GLU A 276 13.87 -5.69 4.58
N ASN A 277 14.94 -6.13 5.27
CA ASN A 277 16.26 -5.48 5.29
C ASN A 277 17.21 -6.08 4.23
#